data_AF-A0A0Q6M504-F1
#
_entry.id   AF-A0A0Q6M504-F1
#
_cell.length_a   1.000
_cell.length_b   1.000
_cell.length_c   1.000
_cell.angle_alpha   90.00
_cell.angle_beta   90.00
_cell.angle_gamma   90.00
#
_symmetry.space_group_name_H-M   'P 1'
#
loop_
_entity.id
_entity.type
_entity.pdbx_description
1 polymer ?
#
loop_
_entity_poly.entity_id
_entity_poly.type
_entity_poly.pdbx_seq_one_letter_code
_entity_poly.pdbx_strand_id
1 'polypeptide(L)'
;MRRTALAVGLALLGLIWGGPLISTWRGSFASHMLAHMGVVALAAPLIAIGLSNYSRSWRIPGWAPIIASLVELAVVWAWHMPEMRLLAETSTFVTAIEQAMFLVAGLLVWIACLHQPPHDMRPAAAGAFGLLFTSIHMTLLGALLSLSPRPLYGEGTVTCFGLELSANQDQALGGVLMLLVGAVVYLAGALWLFARLLREPPAISTGHP
;
A
#
# COMPACT_ATOMS: atom_id res chain seq x y z
N MET A 1 -5.82 -18.50 -11.70
CA MET A 1 -4.93 -17.34 -11.48
C MET A 1 -5.66 -16.08 -11.01
N ARG A 2 -6.60 -15.48 -11.77
CA ARG A 2 -7.27 -14.24 -11.32
C ARG A 2 -8.30 -14.44 -10.20
N ARG A 3 -9.18 -15.45 -10.31
CA ARG A 3 -10.13 -15.82 -9.24
C ARG A 3 -9.41 -16.24 -7.95
N THR A 4 -8.29 -16.95 -8.09
CA THR A 4 -7.44 -17.35 -6.96
C THR A 4 -6.77 -16.13 -6.32
N ALA A 5 -6.27 -15.16 -7.09
CA ALA A 5 -5.74 -13.91 -6.54
C ALA A 5 -6.80 -13.12 -5.76
N LEU A 6 -8.02 -13.00 -6.30
CA LEU A 6 -9.13 -12.37 -5.60
C LEU A 6 -9.46 -13.08 -4.28
N ALA A 7 -9.60 -14.39 -4.32
CA ALA A 7 -9.91 -15.19 -3.13
C ALA A 7 -8.82 -15.07 -2.06
N VAL A 8 -7.54 -15.13 -2.44
CA VAL A 8 -6.41 -14.94 -1.51
C VAL A 8 -6.39 -13.52 -0.95
N GLY A 9 -6.59 -12.50 -1.78
CA GLY A 9 -6.63 -11.10 -1.33
C GLY A 9 -7.77 -10.84 -0.33
N LEU A 10 -8.96 -11.38 -0.60
CA LEU A 10 -10.11 -11.30 0.32
C LEU A 10 -9.89 -12.11 1.61
N ALA A 11 -9.27 -13.29 1.51
CA ALA A 11 -8.93 -14.10 2.68
C ALA A 11 -7.90 -13.38 3.57
N LEU A 12 -6.85 -12.81 2.98
CA LEU A 12 -5.87 -11.98 3.71
C LEU A 12 -6.55 -10.79 4.39
N LEU A 13 -7.43 -10.09 3.69
CA LEU A 13 -8.19 -8.98 4.27
C LEU A 13 -9.03 -9.44 5.47
N GLY A 14 -9.76 -10.55 5.32
CA GLY A 14 -10.54 -11.14 6.41
C GLY A 14 -9.68 -11.58 7.59
N LEU A 15 -8.50 -12.15 7.35
CA LEU A 15 -7.54 -12.53 8.39
C LEU A 15 -6.95 -11.32 9.12
N ILE A 16 -6.65 -10.23 8.42
CA ILE A 16 -6.13 -9.01 9.03
C ILE A 16 -7.22 -8.34 9.87
N TRP A 17 -8.44 -8.22 9.33
CA TRP A 17 -9.56 -7.54 9.99
C TRP A 17 -10.20 -8.33 11.13
N GLY A 18 -10.22 -9.66 11.01
CA GLY A 18 -10.71 -10.56 12.07
C GLY A 18 -9.60 -11.06 13.00
N GLY A 19 -8.34 -10.71 12.73
CA GLY A 19 -7.18 -11.28 13.40
C GLY A 19 -6.68 -10.49 14.62
N PRO A 20 -5.62 -11.00 15.27
CA PRO A 20 -5.05 -10.39 16.47
C PRO A 20 -4.36 -9.05 16.18
N LEU A 21 -3.99 -8.78 14.93
CA LEU A 21 -3.16 -7.62 14.57
C LEU A 21 -3.83 -6.27 14.91
N ILE A 22 -5.14 -6.18 14.69
CA ILE A 22 -5.93 -4.98 14.96
C ILE A 22 -6.84 -5.12 16.19
N SER A 23 -6.72 -6.24 16.92
CA SER A 23 -7.49 -6.52 18.13
C SER A 23 -6.55 -6.75 19.33
N THR A 24 -6.09 -7.98 19.54
CA THR A 24 -5.27 -8.39 20.70
C THR A 24 -3.95 -7.61 20.80
N TRP A 25 -3.30 -7.30 19.69
CA TRP A 25 -1.99 -6.63 19.65
C TRP A 25 -2.08 -5.17 19.22
N ARG A 26 -3.26 -4.56 19.35
CA ARG A 26 -3.53 -3.19 18.88
C ARG A 26 -2.66 -2.11 19.53
N GLY A 27 -2.15 -2.35 20.74
CA GLY A 27 -1.22 -1.44 21.40
C GLY A 27 0.15 -1.37 20.74
N SER A 28 0.54 -2.37 19.93
CA SER A 28 1.84 -2.39 19.24
C SER A 28 1.74 -1.67 17.90
N PHE A 29 2.61 -0.67 17.74
CA PHE A 29 2.89 0.00 16.48
C PHE A 29 3.38 -0.98 15.42
N ALA A 30 4.26 -1.94 15.75
CA ALA A 30 4.70 -2.94 14.79
C ALA A 30 3.57 -3.84 14.29
N SER A 31 2.69 -4.31 15.19
CA SER A 31 1.51 -5.11 14.83
C SER A 31 0.57 -4.31 13.92
N HIS A 32 0.35 -3.04 14.27
CA HIS A 32 -0.44 -2.11 13.48
C HIS A 32 0.16 -1.92 12.07
N MET A 33 1.48 -1.68 11.98
CA MET A 33 2.17 -1.54 10.68
C MET A 33 2.09 -2.82 9.85
N LEU A 34 2.14 -3.99 10.48
CA LEU A 34 1.96 -5.25 9.76
C LEU A 34 0.56 -5.40 9.18
N ALA A 35 -0.48 -5.03 9.95
CA ALA A 35 -1.86 -5.01 9.43
C ALA A 35 -2.00 -4.04 8.24
N HIS A 36 -1.51 -2.81 8.40
CA HIS A 36 -1.52 -1.78 7.37
C HIS A 36 -0.82 -2.25 6.09
N MET A 37 0.43 -2.73 6.20
CA MET A 37 1.19 -3.27 5.06
C MET A 37 0.50 -4.47 4.41
N GLY A 38 -0.08 -5.36 5.22
CA GLY A 38 -0.88 -6.47 4.72
C GLY A 38 -2.08 -6.02 3.88
N VAL A 39 -2.73 -4.93 4.27
CA VAL A 39 -3.85 -4.35 3.50
C VAL A 39 -3.37 -3.69 2.21
N VAL A 40 -2.45 -2.73 2.28
CA VAL A 40 -2.10 -1.87 1.13
C VAL A 40 -1.16 -2.54 0.13
N ALA A 41 -0.23 -3.36 0.61
CA ALA A 41 0.83 -3.93 -0.21
C ALA A 41 0.57 -5.41 -0.59
N LEU A 42 -0.32 -6.12 0.11
CA LEU A 42 -0.63 -7.53 -0.21
C LEU A 42 -2.08 -7.72 -0.66
N ALA A 43 -3.05 -7.38 0.18
CA ALA A 43 -4.46 -7.62 -0.14
C ALA A 43 -4.94 -6.76 -1.33
N ALA A 44 -4.67 -5.45 -1.32
CA ALA A 44 -5.07 -4.53 -2.38
C ALA A 44 -4.56 -4.92 -3.79
N PRO A 45 -3.26 -5.23 -4.03
CA PRO A 45 -2.81 -5.66 -5.35
C PRO A 45 -3.43 -6.98 -5.79
N LEU A 46 -3.60 -7.95 -4.88
CA LEU A 46 -4.22 -9.23 -5.19
C LEU A 46 -5.70 -9.07 -5.59
N ILE A 47 -6.43 -8.22 -4.87
CA ILE A 47 -7.80 -7.85 -5.20
C ILE A 47 -7.84 -7.13 -6.55
N ALA A 48 -6.97 -6.14 -6.79
CA ALA A 48 -6.89 -5.42 -8.05
C ALA A 48 -6.60 -6.37 -9.24
N ILE A 49 -5.67 -7.31 -9.10
CA ILE A 49 -5.41 -8.36 -10.11
C ILE A 49 -6.66 -9.21 -10.34
N GLY A 50 -7.37 -9.58 -9.28
CA GLY A 50 -8.63 -10.32 -9.34
C GLY A 50 -9.76 -9.59 -10.07
N LEU A 51 -9.83 -8.27 -9.89
CA LEU A 51 -10.85 -7.39 -10.48
C LEU A 51 -10.62 -7.05 -11.95
N SER A 52 -9.43 -7.32 -12.48
CA SER A 52 -9.03 -6.96 -13.86
C SER A 52 -9.94 -7.50 -14.98
N ASN A 53 -10.78 -8.51 -14.71
CA ASN A 53 -11.78 -9.00 -15.67
C ASN A 53 -13.06 -8.16 -15.69
N TYR A 54 -13.45 -7.60 -14.54
CA TYR A 54 -14.64 -6.77 -14.39
C TYR A 54 -14.37 -5.32 -14.77
N SER A 55 -13.13 -4.86 -14.62
CA SER A 55 -12.70 -3.50 -14.92
C SER A 55 -12.30 -3.26 -16.38
N ARG A 56 -12.44 -4.26 -17.27
CA ARG A 56 -12.10 -4.10 -18.69
C ARG A 56 -12.96 -3.03 -19.39
N SER A 57 -14.15 -2.74 -18.85
CA SER A 57 -15.02 -1.64 -19.31
C SER A 57 -14.76 -0.30 -18.60
N TRP A 58 -13.92 -0.27 -17.57
CA TRP A 58 -13.66 0.95 -16.80
C TRP A 58 -12.80 1.89 -17.64
N ARG A 59 -13.30 3.11 -17.85
CA ARG A 59 -12.54 4.17 -18.53
C ARG A 59 -11.65 4.87 -17.52
N ILE A 60 -10.48 4.29 -17.26
CA ILE A 60 -9.49 4.87 -16.35
C ILE A 60 -8.65 5.91 -17.13
N PRO A 61 -8.66 7.19 -16.75
CA PRO A 61 -7.82 8.20 -17.39
C PRO A 61 -6.32 7.90 -17.23
N GLY A 62 -5.50 8.26 -18.21
CA GLY A 62 -4.05 8.02 -18.16
C GLY A 62 -3.31 8.76 -17.04
N TRP A 63 -3.91 9.81 -16.46
CA TRP A 63 -3.38 10.53 -15.30
C TRP A 63 -3.79 9.91 -13.95
N ALA A 64 -4.73 8.97 -13.94
CA ALA A 64 -5.26 8.37 -12.73
C ALA A 64 -4.20 7.73 -11.81
N PRO A 65 -3.15 7.06 -12.32
CA PRO A 65 -2.08 6.54 -11.47
C PRO A 65 -1.43 7.59 -10.57
N ILE A 66 -1.17 8.78 -11.12
CA ILE A 66 -0.49 9.87 -10.40
C ILE A 66 -1.42 10.46 -9.33
N ILE A 67 -2.69 10.68 -9.68
CA ILE A 67 -3.66 11.18 -8.69
C ILE A 67 -3.91 10.14 -7.60
N ALA A 68 -4.01 8.85 -7.96
CA ALA A 68 -4.18 7.79 -6.98
C ALA A 68 -2.98 7.71 -6.02
N SER A 69 -1.74 7.83 -6.50
CA SER A 69 -0.55 7.82 -5.65
C SER A 69 -0.45 9.08 -4.76
N LEU A 70 -0.91 10.24 -5.23
CA LEU A 70 -0.98 11.46 -4.41
C LEU A 70 -2.07 11.38 -3.33
N VAL A 71 -3.22 10.78 -3.65
CA VAL A 71 -4.29 10.52 -2.66
C VAL A 71 -3.79 9.54 -1.60
N GLU A 72 -3.11 8.48 -2.02
CA GLU A 72 -2.56 7.49 -1.10
C GLU A 72 -1.46 8.08 -0.21
N LEU A 73 -0.55 8.89 -0.76
CA LEU A 73 0.38 9.71 0.01
C LEU A 73 -0.35 10.52 1.10
N ALA A 74 -1.37 11.30 0.71
CA ALA A 74 -2.09 12.17 1.64
C ALA A 74 -2.77 11.37 2.76
N VAL A 75 -3.44 10.27 2.41
CA VAL A 75 -4.10 9.39 3.38
C VAL A 75 -3.09 8.76 4.33
N VAL A 76 -2.00 8.18 3.80
CA VAL A 76 -0.98 7.51 4.61
C VAL A 76 -0.32 8.51 5.56
N TRP A 77 0.14 9.65 5.07
CA TRP A 77 0.83 10.63 5.91
C TRP A 77 -0.08 11.25 6.96
N ALA A 78 -1.35 11.50 6.64
CA ALA A 78 -2.31 12.02 7.62
C ALA A 78 -2.52 11.05 8.80
N TRP A 79 -2.68 9.75 8.53
CA TRP A 79 -2.86 8.75 9.58
C TRP A 79 -1.60 8.49 10.41
N HIS A 80 -0.43 8.83 9.88
CA HIS A 80 0.83 8.78 10.64
C HIS A 80 1.11 10.06 11.43
N MET A 81 0.24 11.07 11.43
CA MET A 81 0.36 12.17 12.40
C MET A 81 0.13 11.65 13.83
N PRO A 82 0.92 12.07 14.84
CA PRO A 82 0.78 11.59 16.22
C PRO A 82 -0.64 11.66 16.77
N GLU A 83 -1.36 12.75 16.49
CA GLU A 83 -2.73 12.97 16.95
C GLU A 83 -3.73 11.99 16.33
N MET A 84 -3.62 11.76 15.02
CA MET A 84 -4.47 10.79 14.31
C MET A 84 -4.19 9.37 14.76
N ARG A 85 -2.92 9.05 14.99
CA ARG A 85 -2.49 7.74 15.49
C ARG A 85 -2.99 7.47 16.91
N LEU A 86 -3.03 8.49 17.78
CA LEU A 86 -3.61 8.36 19.12
C LEU A 86 -5.13 8.13 19.07
N LEU A 87 -5.84 8.82 18.16
CA LEU A 87 -7.27 8.58 17.94
C LEU A 87 -7.52 7.14 17.45
N ALA A 88 -6.71 6.68 16.50
CA ALA A 88 -6.77 5.32 16.00
C ALA A 88 -6.38 4.28 17.06
N GLU A 89 -5.58 4.61 18.08
CA GLU A 89 -5.24 3.71 19.18
C GLU A 89 -6.38 3.54 20.18
N THR A 90 -7.11 4.63 20.43
CA THR A 90 -8.12 4.69 21.50
C THR A 90 -9.49 4.20 21.05
N SER A 91 -9.80 4.20 19.75
CA SER A 91 -11.12 3.77 19.23
C SER A 91 -11.04 2.74 18.10
N THR A 92 -11.58 1.54 18.33
CA THR A 92 -11.58 0.45 17.32
C THR A 92 -12.34 0.85 16.06
N PHE A 93 -13.37 1.69 16.22
CA PHE A 93 -14.10 2.28 15.10
C PHE A 93 -13.21 3.19 14.26
N VAL A 94 -12.35 4.02 14.89
CA VAL A 94 -11.40 4.87 14.16
C VAL A 94 -10.33 4.02 13.47
N THR A 95 -9.82 2.96 14.12
CA THR A 95 -8.92 1.99 13.47
C THR A 95 -9.57 1.37 12.23
N ALA A 96 -10.85 1.02 12.29
CA ALA A 96 -11.57 0.47 11.15
C ALA A 96 -11.71 1.48 10.01
N ILE A 97 -11.97 2.76 10.32
CA ILE A 97 -12.00 3.85 9.31
C ILE A 97 -10.63 4.01 8.66
N GLU A 98 -9.56 4.07 9.45
CA GLU A 98 -8.19 4.16 8.96
C GLU A 98 -7.86 2.99 8.01
N GLN A 99 -8.09 1.75 8.45
CA GLN A 99 -7.83 0.56 7.64
C GLN A 99 -8.71 0.53 6.37
N ALA A 100 -9.95 1.02 6.44
CA ALA A 100 -10.80 1.17 5.25
C ALA A 100 -10.23 2.20 4.27
N MET A 101 -9.77 3.36 4.76
CA MET A 101 -9.13 4.39 3.94
C MET A 101 -7.86 3.86 3.28
N PHE A 102 -7.05 3.09 4.00
CA PHE A 102 -5.87 2.41 3.44
C PHE A 102 -6.24 1.39 2.37
N LEU A 103 -7.26 0.57 2.59
CA LEU A 103 -7.75 -0.36 1.57
C LEU A 103 -8.21 0.38 0.32
N VAL A 104 -9.01 1.44 0.48
CA VAL A 104 -9.51 2.24 -0.66
C VAL A 104 -8.35 2.91 -1.40
N ALA A 105 -7.43 3.56 -0.70
CA ALA A 105 -6.27 4.21 -1.29
C ALA A 105 -5.37 3.20 -2.03
N GLY A 106 -5.07 2.05 -1.42
CA GLY A 106 -4.31 0.98 -2.04
C GLY A 106 -5.01 0.43 -3.29
N LEU A 107 -6.32 0.18 -3.24
CA LEU A 107 -7.09 -0.26 -4.40
C LEU A 107 -7.07 0.78 -5.52
N LEU A 108 -7.21 2.08 -5.20
CA LEU A 108 -7.11 3.15 -6.19
C LEU A 108 -5.77 3.11 -6.91
N VAL A 109 -4.65 3.01 -6.18
CA VAL A 109 -3.30 2.92 -6.76
C VAL A 109 -3.17 1.69 -7.65
N TRP A 110 -3.46 0.50 -7.13
CA TRP A 110 -3.24 -0.74 -7.87
C TRP A 110 -4.16 -0.89 -9.08
N ILE A 111 -5.42 -0.48 -8.98
CA ILE A 111 -6.36 -0.50 -10.11
C ILE A 111 -5.91 0.52 -11.16
N ALA A 112 -5.61 1.76 -10.76
CA ALA A 112 -5.18 2.80 -11.69
C ALA A 112 -3.91 2.40 -12.44
N CYS A 113 -2.94 1.76 -11.78
CA CYS A 113 -1.69 1.33 -12.40
C CYS A 113 -1.81 0.05 -13.24
N LEU A 114 -2.59 -0.95 -12.80
CA LEU A 114 -2.64 -2.27 -13.46
C LEU A 114 -3.69 -2.39 -14.57
N HIS A 115 -4.77 -1.60 -14.53
CA HIS A 115 -5.91 -1.76 -15.45
C HIS A 115 -5.85 -0.84 -16.67
N GLN A 116 -4.68 -0.25 -16.95
CA GLN A 116 -4.45 0.56 -18.15
C GLN A 116 -4.53 -0.27 -19.45
N PRO A 117 -4.94 0.33 -20.58
CA PRO A 117 -4.98 -0.35 -21.87
C PRO A 117 -3.63 -0.97 -22.26
N PRO A 118 -3.61 -2.19 -22.83
CA PRO A 118 -2.38 -2.93 -23.12
C PRO A 118 -1.54 -2.41 -24.30
N HIS A 119 -1.86 -1.25 -24.89
CA HIS A 119 -1.19 -0.73 -26.09
C HIS A 119 -0.92 0.78 -26.05
N ASP A 120 -1.10 1.43 -24.90
CA ASP A 120 -0.79 2.84 -24.75
C ASP A 120 0.42 3.02 -23.81
N MET A 121 1.50 3.57 -24.36
CA MET A 121 2.76 3.76 -23.64
C MET A 121 2.62 4.81 -22.53
N ARG A 122 1.80 5.85 -22.73
CA ARG A 122 1.70 6.97 -21.78
C ARG A 122 1.08 6.53 -20.44
N PRO A 123 -0.07 5.83 -20.41
CA PRO A 123 -0.65 5.34 -19.17
C PRO A 123 0.18 4.25 -18.50
N ALA A 124 0.89 3.41 -19.28
CA ALA A 124 1.79 2.40 -18.72
C ALA A 124 2.98 3.05 -17.99
N ALA A 125 3.58 4.10 -18.57
CA ALA A 125 4.61 4.89 -17.92
C ALA A 125 4.08 5.58 -16.65
N ALA A 126 2.89 6.19 -16.72
CA ALA A 126 2.24 6.81 -15.56
C ALA A 126 2.00 5.80 -14.42
N GLY A 127 1.60 4.57 -14.75
CA GLY A 127 1.47 3.47 -13.79
C GLY A 127 2.80 3.11 -13.11
N ALA A 128 3.88 2.98 -13.88
CA ALA A 128 5.21 2.71 -13.33
C ALA A 128 5.69 3.85 -12.42
N PHE A 129 5.50 5.11 -12.84
CA PHE A 129 5.85 6.28 -12.03
C PHE A 129 4.99 6.38 -10.76
N GLY A 130 3.69 6.10 -10.83
CA GLY A 130 2.80 6.10 -9.67
C GLY A 130 3.25 5.09 -8.61
N LEU A 131 3.55 3.85 -9.01
CA LEU A 131 4.05 2.82 -8.09
C LEU A 131 5.46 3.14 -7.57
N LEU A 132 6.35 3.69 -8.39
CA LEU A 132 7.67 4.13 -7.94
C LEU A 132 7.56 5.27 -6.92
N PHE A 133 6.69 6.24 -7.17
CA PHE A 133 6.42 7.34 -6.25
C PHE A 133 5.87 6.81 -4.91
N THR A 134 4.90 5.88 -4.96
CA THR A 134 4.39 5.22 -3.76
C THR A 134 5.50 4.48 -3.01
N SER A 135 6.38 3.76 -3.71
CA SER A 135 7.56 3.14 -3.09
C SER A 135 8.44 4.16 -2.37
N ILE A 136 8.68 5.33 -2.96
CA ILE A 136 9.57 6.36 -2.39
C ILE A 136 8.98 6.95 -1.11
N HIS A 137 7.72 7.39 -1.10
CA HIS A 137 7.21 8.02 0.11
C HIS A 137 6.92 7.01 1.22
N MET A 138 6.58 5.77 0.90
CA MET A 138 6.41 4.70 1.89
C MET A 138 7.75 4.34 2.56
N THR A 139 8.82 4.25 1.77
CA THR A 139 10.17 4.01 2.30
C THR A 139 10.71 5.21 3.09
N LEU A 140 10.47 6.43 2.62
CA LEU A 140 10.83 7.66 3.33
C LEU A 140 10.12 7.72 4.69
N LEU A 141 8.80 7.51 4.72
CA LEU A 141 8.05 7.53 5.97
C LEU A 141 8.51 6.42 6.92
N GLY A 142 8.68 5.19 6.43
CA GLY A 142 9.23 4.09 7.23
C GLY A 142 10.62 4.40 7.81
N ALA A 143 11.50 5.05 7.02
CA ALA A 143 12.81 5.49 7.49
C ALA A 143 12.72 6.57 8.57
N LEU A 144 11.85 7.56 8.40
CA LEU A 144 11.64 8.62 9.41
C LEU A 144 11.15 8.05 10.74
N LEU A 145 10.23 7.09 10.69
CA LEU A 145 9.70 6.43 11.90
C LEU A 145 10.75 5.52 12.54
N SER A 146 11.51 4.78 11.72
CA SER A 146 12.53 3.84 12.19
C SER A 146 13.75 4.52 12.80
N LEU A 147 14.13 5.68 12.28
CA LEU A 147 15.35 6.39 12.65
C LEU A 147 15.08 7.55 13.61
N SER A 148 13.84 7.71 14.09
CA SER A 148 13.50 8.75 15.06
C SER A 148 14.26 8.53 16.37
N PRO A 149 14.96 9.55 16.91
CA PRO A 149 15.74 9.42 18.15
C PRO A 149 14.87 9.29 19.40
N ARG A 150 13.57 9.61 19.29
CA ARG A 150 12.58 9.55 20.38
C ARG A 150 11.29 8.90 19.89
N PRO A 151 10.50 8.28 20.79
CA PRO A 151 9.26 7.65 20.38
C PRO A 151 8.27 8.77 20.04
N LEU A 152 7.65 8.67 18.86
CA LEU A 152 6.56 9.51 18.42
C LEU A 152 5.22 8.89 18.82
N TYR A 153 5.18 7.57 18.99
CA TYR A 153 4.00 6.81 19.39
C TYR A 153 4.32 5.92 20.60
N GLY A 154 3.35 5.82 21.51
CA GLY A 154 3.46 5.02 22.73
C GLY A 154 4.33 5.68 23.82
N GLU A 155 3.98 5.43 25.08
CA GLU A 155 4.67 6.00 26.24
C GLU A 155 5.41 4.95 27.09
N GLY A 156 5.20 3.65 26.84
CA GLY A 156 5.66 2.57 27.70
C GLY A 156 6.19 1.34 26.96
N THR A 157 6.12 0.19 27.63
CA THR A 157 6.41 -1.11 27.04
C THR A 157 5.14 -1.73 26.46
N VAL A 158 5.31 -2.46 25.37
CA VAL A 158 4.23 -3.24 24.74
C VAL A 158 4.72 -4.64 24.44
N THR A 159 3.83 -5.61 24.54
CA THR A 159 4.12 -6.99 24.12
C THR A 159 3.63 -7.20 22.70
N CYS A 160 4.55 -7.53 21.78
CA CYS A 160 4.25 -7.86 20.39
C CYS A 160 4.91 -9.18 20.02
N PHE A 161 4.14 -10.13 19.47
CA PHE A 161 4.62 -11.49 19.15
C PHE A 161 5.29 -12.23 20.33
N GLY A 162 4.87 -11.93 21.57
CA GLY A 162 5.45 -12.50 22.79
C GLY A 162 6.78 -11.87 23.23
N LEU A 163 7.22 -10.80 22.57
CA LEU A 163 8.39 -10.02 22.96
C LEU A 163 7.96 -8.71 23.62
N GLU A 164 8.57 -8.37 24.75
CA GLU A 164 8.43 -7.04 25.34
C GLU A 164 9.34 -6.05 24.62
N LEU A 165 8.73 -4.99 24.11
CA LEU A 165 9.40 -3.94 23.37
C LEU A 165 9.15 -2.60 24.06
N SER A 166 10.18 -1.77 24.19
CA SER A 166 9.99 -0.35 24.48
C SER A 166 9.29 0.36 23.31
N ALA A 167 8.61 1.48 23.57
CA ALA A 167 7.98 2.29 22.53
C ALA A 167 8.90 2.61 21.34
N ASN A 168 10.18 2.92 21.62
CA ASN A 168 11.17 3.15 20.57
C ASN A 168 11.45 1.90 19.71
N GLN A 169 11.59 0.73 20.32
CA GLN A 169 11.86 -0.51 19.60
C GLN A 169 10.65 -0.94 18.76
N ASP A 170 9.45 -0.82 19.32
CA ASP A 170 8.20 -1.16 18.63
C ASP A 170 7.94 -0.21 17.45
N GLN A 171 8.15 1.09 17.64
CA GLN A 171 8.10 2.08 16.54
C GLN A 171 9.15 1.77 15.48
N ALA A 172 10.39 1.49 15.88
CA ALA A 172 11.46 1.20 14.94
C ALA A 172 11.17 -0.03 14.09
N LEU A 173 10.69 -1.09 14.72
CA LEU A 173 10.26 -2.31 14.04
C LEU A 173 9.12 -2.03 13.05
N GLY A 174 8.09 -1.26 13.45
CA GLY A 174 7.01 -0.88 12.54
C GLY A 174 7.50 -0.03 11.36
N GLY A 175 8.42 0.90 11.59
CA GLY A 175 9.04 1.70 10.54
C GLY A 175 9.83 0.85 9.53
N VAL A 176 10.59 -0.14 10.02
CA VAL A 176 11.31 -1.11 9.17
C VAL A 176 10.34 -1.97 8.36
N LEU A 177 9.24 -2.45 8.96
CA LEU A 177 8.21 -3.22 8.26
C LEU A 177 7.60 -2.40 7.12
N MET A 178 7.22 -1.15 7.40
CA MET A 178 6.68 -0.24 6.39
C MET A 178 7.67 0.02 5.26
N LEU A 179 8.92 0.32 5.62
CA LEU A 179 9.99 0.57 4.66
C LEU A 179 10.22 -0.63 3.76
N LEU A 180 10.44 -1.81 4.33
CA LEU A 180 10.85 -2.99 3.58
C LEU A 180 9.72 -3.50 2.69
N VAL A 181 8.50 -3.59 3.22
CA VAL A 181 7.35 -4.05 2.43
C VAL A 181 6.99 -3.03 1.34
N GLY A 182 6.98 -1.74 1.69
CA GLY A 182 6.75 -0.66 0.73
C GLY A 182 7.80 -0.62 -0.39
N ALA A 183 9.08 -0.78 -0.05
CA ALA A 183 10.15 -0.88 -1.04
C ALA A 183 9.91 -2.06 -1.99
N VAL A 184 9.77 -3.27 -1.45
CA VAL A 184 9.75 -4.49 -2.27
C VAL A 184 8.52 -4.54 -3.17
N VAL A 185 7.32 -4.34 -2.62
CA VAL A 185 6.08 -4.57 -3.37
C VAL A 185 5.87 -3.50 -4.43
N TYR A 186 5.95 -2.23 -4.07
CA TYR A 186 5.66 -1.14 -5.01
C TYR A 186 6.75 -1.00 -6.07
N LEU A 187 8.03 -1.18 -5.70
CA LEU A 187 9.12 -1.21 -6.69
C LEU A 187 8.99 -2.40 -7.63
N ALA A 188 8.65 -3.60 -7.15
CA ALA A 188 8.44 -4.75 -8.02
C ALA A 188 7.30 -4.50 -9.02
N GLY A 189 6.20 -3.87 -8.59
CA GLY A 189 5.12 -3.46 -9.47
C GLY A 189 5.55 -2.41 -10.50
N ALA A 190 6.32 -1.41 -10.08
CA ALA A 190 6.86 -0.37 -10.97
C ALA A 190 7.81 -0.97 -12.03
N LEU A 191 8.75 -1.83 -11.61
CA LEU A 191 9.69 -2.52 -12.49
C LEU A 191 8.98 -3.46 -13.46
N TRP A 192 7.92 -4.14 -13.01
CA TRP A 192 7.12 -5.00 -13.89
C TRP A 192 6.42 -4.19 -15.00
N LEU A 193 5.81 -3.04 -14.65
CA LEU A 193 5.21 -2.14 -15.64
C LEU A 193 6.25 -1.54 -16.59
N PHE A 194 7.41 -1.16 -16.07
CA PHE A 194 8.51 -0.64 -16.87
C PHE A 194 9.08 -1.71 -17.83
N ALA A 195 9.27 -2.94 -17.36
CA ALA A 195 9.71 -4.06 -18.19
C ALA A 195 8.69 -4.40 -19.29
N ARG A 196 7.39 -4.23 -19.02
CA ARG A 196 6.34 -4.39 -20.04
C ARG A 196 6.45 -3.32 -21.12
N LEU A 197 6.70 -2.07 -20.74
CA LEU A 197 6.88 -0.95 -21.67
C LEU A 197 8.06 -1.18 -22.63
N LEU A 198 9.17 -1.75 -22.14
CA LEU A 198 10.35 -2.05 -22.97
C LEU A 198 10.15 -3.22 -23.95
N ARG A 199 9.14 -4.06 -23.75
CA ARG A 199 8.84 -5.23 -24.60
C ARG A 199 7.87 -4.93 -25.74
N GLU A 200 7.18 -3.80 -25.70
CA GLU A 200 6.26 -3.39 -26.77
C GLU A 200 7.06 -2.61 -27.84
N PRO A 201 7.20 -3.14 -29.08
CA PRO A 201 7.84 -2.40 -30.16
C PRO A 201 7.07 -1.10 -30.44
N PRO A 202 7.73 0.03 -30.71
CA PRO A 202 7.03 1.23 -31.15
C PRO A 202 6.20 0.88 -32.38
N ALA A 203 4.91 1.17 -32.35
CA ALA A 203 4.04 1.03 -33.52
C ALA A 203 4.65 1.89 -34.64
N ILE A 204 5.33 1.26 -35.59
CA ILE A 204 5.80 1.93 -36.80
C ILE A 204 4.53 2.40 -37.49
N SER A 205 4.23 3.70 -37.42
CA SER A 205 3.22 4.28 -38.27
C SER A 205 3.73 4.14 -39.70
N THR A 206 3.26 3.13 -40.42
CA THR A 206 3.35 3.10 -41.87
C THR A 206 2.50 4.26 -42.37
N GLY A 207 3.11 5.44 -42.41
CA GLY A 207 2.55 6.58 -43.11
C GLY A 207 2.50 6.24 -44.58
N HIS A 208 1.28 6.15 -45.10
CA HIS A 208 0.97 6.30 -46.51
C HIS A 208 -0.39 7.00 -46.58
N PRO A 209 -0.68 7.75 -47.65
CA PRO A 209 -0.11 7.66 -48.99
C PRO A 209 1.07 8.59 -49.27
#